data_AF-A0A8T7CLN3-F1
#
_entry.id   AF-A0A8T7CLN3-F1
#
_cell.length_a   1.000
_cell.length_b   1.000
_cell.length_c   1.000
_cell.angle_alpha   90.00
_cell.angle_beta   90.00
_cell.angle_gamma   90.00
#
_symmetry.space_group_name_H-M   'P 1'
#
loop_
_entity.id
_entity.type
_entity.pdbx_description
1 polymer ?
#
loop_
_entity_poly.entity_id
_entity_poly.type
_entity_poly.pdbx_seq_one_letter_code
_entity_poly.pdbx_strand_id
1 'polypeptide(L)'
;MKIRLLLLIFVVSNLAACRPVADGGRVLLRSLSGVTLNEITVDGASMAYMERPADGPTLVLLHGFASEKDSWLRFLRKIPK
;
A
#
# COMPACT_ATOMS: atom_id res chain seq x y z
N MET A 1 -23.29 20.55 27.51
CA MET A 1 -22.05 20.96 26.81
C MET A 1 -21.10 19.79 26.56
N LYS A 2 -20.81 18.92 27.55
CA LYS A 2 -19.89 17.76 27.42
C LYS A 2 -20.26 16.74 26.33
N ILE A 3 -21.55 16.39 26.19
CA ILE A 3 -22.02 15.43 25.16
C ILE A 3 -21.87 15.96 23.73
N ARG A 4 -22.12 17.25 23.51
CA ARG A 4 -21.96 17.88 22.17
C ARG A 4 -20.48 17.94 21.79
N LEU A 5 -19.60 18.18 22.76
CA LEU A 5 -18.15 18.16 22.55
C LEU A 5 -17.64 16.74 22.22
N LEU A 6 -18.13 15.71 22.92
CA LEU A 6 -17.79 14.32 22.63
C LEU A 6 -18.27 13.88 21.23
N LEU A 7 -19.49 14.24 20.84
CA LEU A 7 -20.00 13.98 19.49
C LEU A 7 -19.19 14.70 18.42
N LEU A 8 -18.78 15.95 18.66
CA LEU A 8 -17.93 16.70 17.75
C LEU A 8 -16.57 16.02 17.58
N ILE A 9 -15.93 15.59 18.67
CA ILE A 9 -14.65 14.88 18.64
C ILE A 9 -14.78 13.57 17.87
N PHE A 10 -15.86 12.82 18.10
CA PHE A 10 -16.11 11.57 17.38
C PHE A 10 -16.26 11.79 15.87
N VAL A 11 -17.04 12.80 15.45
CA VAL A 11 -17.21 13.12 14.02
C VAL A 11 -15.90 13.58 13.38
N VAL A 12 -15.16 14.49 14.03
CA VAL A 12 -13.86 14.99 13.53
C VAL A 12 -12.83 13.86 13.43
N SER A 13 -12.81 12.94 14.41
CA SER A 13 -11.97 11.74 14.39
C SER A 13 -12.24 10.87 13.17
N ASN A 14 -13.52 10.63 12.84
CA ASN A 14 -13.88 9.79 11.69
C ASN A 14 -13.51 10.44 10.35
N LEU A 15 -13.63 11.77 10.22
CA LEU A 15 -13.22 12.49 9.02
C LEU A 15 -11.69 12.49 8.83
N ALA A 16 -10.93 12.63 9.91
CA ALA A 16 -9.47 12.63 9.86
C ALA A 16 -8.86 11.22 9.70
N ALA A 17 -9.59 10.16 10.09
CA ALA A 17 -9.08 8.79 10.11
C ALA A 17 -9.04 8.10 8.73
N CYS A 18 -9.75 8.59 7.72
CA CYS A 18 -9.88 7.89 6.44
C CYS A 18 -8.52 7.61 5.75
N ARG A 19 -7.61 8.61 5.75
CA ARG A 19 -6.27 8.50 5.16
C ARG A 19 -5.30 7.64 5.97
N PRO A 20 -5.06 7.89 7.27
CA PRO A 20 -4.09 7.12 8.04
C PRO A 20 -4.48 5.64 8.20
N VAL A 21 -5.77 5.32 8.24
CA VAL A 21 -6.24 3.92 8.28
C VAL A 21 -5.94 3.20 6.96
N ALA A 22 -6.19 3.85 5.82
CA ALA A 22 -5.89 3.28 4.50
C ALA A 22 -4.38 3.06 4.31
N ASP A 23 -3.56 4.05 4.70
CA ASP A 23 -2.10 3.96 4.60
C ASP A 23 -1.54 2.88 5.53
N GLY A 24 -2.04 2.79 6.77
CA GLY A 24 -1.68 1.72 7.70
C GLY A 24 -2.02 0.33 7.17
N GLY A 25 -3.20 0.18 6.56
CA GLY A 25 -3.61 -1.06 5.89
C GLY A 25 -2.67 -1.47 4.76
N ARG A 26 -2.22 -0.51 3.93
CA ARG A 26 -1.26 -0.76 2.85
C ARG A 26 0.10 -1.20 3.38
N VAL A 27 0.64 -0.51 4.38
CA VAL A 27 1.92 -0.89 4.99
C VAL A 27 1.88 -2.31 5.54
N LEU A 28 0.79 -2.67 6.25
CA LEU A 28 0.59 -4.02 6.77
C LEU A 28 0.54 -5.06 5.64
N LEU A 29 -0.25 -4.79 4.58
CA LEU A 29 -0.39 -5.74 3.46
C LEU A 29 0.93 -5.94 2.69
N ARG A 30 1.74 -4.89 2.53
CA ARG A 30 3.08 -4.98 1.93
C ARG A 30 4.00 -5.84 2.78
N SER A 31 4.04 -5.59 4.09
CA SER A 31 4.83 -6.39 5.03
C SER A 31 4.44 -7.88 5.00
N LEU A 32 3.13 -8.18 5.05
CA LEU A 32 2.62 -9.56 4.95
C LEU A 32 2.90 -10.24 3.62
N SER A 33 3.15 -9.46 2.56
CA SER A 33 3.50 -9.98 1.23
C SER A 33 5.02 -10.15 1.04
N GLY A 34 5.81 -9.67 2.00
CA GLY A 34 7.27 -9.71 1.97
C GLY A 34 7.89 -8.82 0.89
N VAL A 35 7.17 -7.77 0.48
CA VAL A 35 7.69 -6.82 -0.52
C VAL A 35 8.34 -5.61 0.14
N THR A 36 9.38 -5.08 -0.49
CA THR A 36 10.00 -3.80 -0.15
C THR A 36 9.63 -2.76 -1.20
N LEU A 37 9.39 -1.52 -0.76
CA LEU A 37 9.17 -0.39 -1.65
C LEU A 37 10.52 0.22 -2.04
N ASN A 38 10.77 0.32 -3.33
CA ASN A 38 11.99 0.88 -3.90
C ASN A 38 11.62 1.98 -4.92
N GLU A 39 12.62 2.79 -5.29
CA GLU A 39 12.48 3.84 -6.29
C GLU A 39 13.69 3.81 -7.23
N ILE A 40 13.46 4.06 -8.51
CA ILE A 40 14.50 4.15 -9.53
C ILE A 40 14.19 5.29 -10.50
N THR A 41 15.21 5.97 -11.00
CA THR A 41 15.07 6.98 -12.05
C THR A 41 15.45 6.36 -13.41
N VAL A 42 14.55 6.45 -14.39
CA VAL A 42 14.76 5.99 -15.76
C VAL A 42 14.37 7.13 -16.70
N ASP A 43 15.27 7.55 -17.59
CA ASP A 43 15.05 8.65 -18.53
C ASP A 43 14.52 9.94 -17.87
N GLY A 44 14.99 10.23 -16.65
CA GLY A 44 14.56 11.40 -15.86
C GLY A 44 13.20 11.26 -15.17
N ALA A 45 12.49 10.14 -15.35
CA ALA A 45 11.26 9.84 -14.63
C ALA A 45 11.54 8.99 -13.38
N SER A 46 11.01 9.41 -12.23
CA SER A 46 11.07 8.62 -11.01
C SER A 46 9.96 7.58 -10.96
N MET A 47 10.32 6.32 -10.76
CA MET A 47 9.41 5.19 -10.74
C MET A 47 9.54 4.42 -9.43
N ALA A 48 8.46 4.41 -8.64
CA ALA A 48 8.35 3.60 -7.43
C ALA A 48 7.85 2.18 -7.76
N TYR A 49 8.61 1.17 -7.38
CA TYR A 49 8.29 -0.25 -7.59
C TYR A 49 8.32 -1.05 -6.28
N MET A 50 7.78 -2.26 -6.32
CA MET A 50 7.88 -3.21 -5.21
C MET A 50 8.63 -4.44 -5.66
N GLU A 51 9.46 -4.97 -4.77
CA GLU A 51 10.30 -6.14 -5.03
C GLU A 51 10.19 -7.13 -3.89
N ARG A 52 10.31 -8.42 -4.20
CA ARG A 52 10.44 -9.50 -3.23
C ARG A 52 11.51 -10.48 -3.71
N PRO A 53 12.56 -10.76 -2.92
CA PRO A 53 13.60 -11.71 -3.28
C PRO A 53 13.02 -13.13 -3.41
N ALA A 54 13.52 -13.87 -4.39
CA ALA A 54 13.06 -15.18 -4.79
C ALA A 54 14.18 -15.96 -5.52
N ASP A 55 14.20 -17.28 -5.41
CA ASP A 55 15.21 -18.16 -6.06
C ASP A 55 14.83 -18.57 -7.50
N GLY A 56 13.73 -18.02 -8.03
CA GLY A 56 13.16 -18.34 -9.35
C GLY A 56 13.40 -17.27 -10.43
N PRO A 57 12.80 -17.44 -11.63
CA PRO A 57 12.85 -16.44 -12.68
C PRO A 57 12.15 -15.15 -12.24
N THR A 58 12.66 -14.01 -12.72
CA THR A 58 12.06 -12.70 -12.45
C THR A 58 10.67 -12.60 -13.07
N LEU A 59 9.67 -12.29 -12.25
CA LEU A 59 8.31 -11.99 -12.69
C LEU A 59 8.05 -10.48 -12.55
N VAL A 60 7.78 -9.80 -13.67
CA VAL A 60 7.41 -8.38 -13.69
C VAL A 60 5.89 -8.25 -13.78
N LEU A 61 5.28 -7.59 -12.79
CA LEU A 61 3.83 -7.37 -12.73
C LEU A 61 3.50 -5.91 -13.01
N LEU A 62 2.88 -5.65 -14.16
CA LEU A 62 2.44 -4.33 -14.58
C LEU A 62 0.96 -4.15 -14.28
N HIS A 63 0.59 -3.10 -13.54
CA HIS A 63 -0.80 -2.80 -13.26
C HIS A 63 -1.50 -2.15 -14.47
N GLY A 64 -2.83 -2.20 -14.49
CA GLY A 64 -3.65 -1.56 -15.51
C GLY A 64 -3.91 -0.07 -15.25
N PHE A 65 -4.78 0.51 -16.09
CA PHE A 65 -5.24 1.89 -15.96
C PHE A 65 -5.89 2.16 -14.59
N ALA A 66 -5.60 3.32 -14.00
CA ALA A 66 -6.07 3.77 -12.68
C ALA A 66 -5.81 2.80 -11.51
N SER A 67 -4.97 1.79 -11.74
CA SER A 67 -4.53 0.84 -10.74
C SER A 67 -3.13 1.24 -10.25
N GLU A 68 -2.60 0.45 -9.33
CA GLU A 68 -1.32 0.67 -8.68
C GLU A 68 -0.70 -0.68 -8.32
N LYS A 69 0.61 -0.65 -8.02
CA LYS A 69 1.41 -1.83 -7.67
C LYS A 69 0.86 -2.65 -6.49
N ASP A 70 0.10 -2.05 -5.57
CA ASP A 70 -0.54 -2.75 -4.43
C ASP A 70 -1.63 -3.75 -4.84
N SER A 71 -2.16 -3.63 -6.06
CA SER A 71 -3.19 -4.55 -6.58
C SER A 71 -2.70 -6.00 -6.66
N TRP A 72 -1.36 -6.19 -6.68
CA TRP A 72 -0.73 -7.51 -6.77
C TRP A 72 -0.48 -8.19 -5.43
N LEU A 73 -0.62 -7.50 -4.28
CA LEU A 73 -0.21 -8.05 -2.97
C LEU A 73 -0.90 -9.38 -2.62
N ARG A 74 -2.20 -9.49 -2.90
CA ARG A 74 -2.95 -10.74 -2.68
C ARG A 74 -2.49 -11.89 -3.58
N PHE A 75 -2.08 -11.58 -4.80
CA PHE A 75 -1.52 -12.57 -5.72
C PHE A 75 -0.14 -13.02 -5.28
N LEU A 76 0.74 -12.08 -4.90
CA LEU A 76 2.10 -12.37 -4.42
C LEU A 76 2.11 -13.30 -3.21
N ARG A 77 1.11 -13.21 -2.32
CA ARG A 77 0.98 -14.13 -1.16
C ARG A 77 0.69 -15.59 -1.53
N LYS A 78 0.33 -15.87 -2.78
CA LYS A 78 -0.01 -17.22 -3.26
C LYS A 78 1.04 -17.84 -4.17
N ILE A 79 2.04 -17.06 -4.60
CA ILE A 79 3.13 -17.58 -5.42
C ILE A 79 4.35 -17.86 -4.54
N PRO A 80 5.15 -18.90 -4.87
CA PRO A 80 6.39 -19.20 -4.16
C PRO A 80 7.32 -17.99 -4.05
N LYS A 81 8.13 -18.02 -3.00
CA LYS A 81 9.36 -17.23 -2.94
C LYS A 81 10.45 -18.07 -3.60
#